data_AF-A0A7H8T949-F1
#
_entry.id   AF-A0A7H8T949-F1
#
_cell.length_a   1.000
_cell.length_b   1.000
_cell.length_c   1.000
_cell.angle_alpha   90.00
_cell.angle_beta   90.00
_cell.angle_gamma   90.00
#
_symmetry.space_group_name_H-M   'P 1'
#
loop_
_entity.id
_entity.type
_entity.pdbx_description
1 polymer ?
#
loop_
_entity_poly.entity_id
_entity_poly.type
_entity_poly.pdbx_seq_one_letter_code
_entity_poly.pdbx_strand_id
1 'polypeptide(L)'
;MSTATFELAATSSEVLNVIAAFVGGMVIAGALVWAVQFGMRVRDRELPRPTPDEQTHLPDTGPVHELREVREPDEVPHSEGRERLLPHDLHHAGSRRSEDQNRKRWLPGKSGSFGGGGIGHA
;
A
#
# COMPACT_ATOMS: atom_id res chain seq x y z
N MET A 1 -47.35 -24.29 -52.77
CA MET A 1 -46.73 -23.41 -51.75
C MET A 1 -45.55 -22.73 -52.41
N SER A 2 -45.51 -21.39 -52.42
CA SER A 2 -44.49 -20.62 -53.13
C SER A 2 -43.24 -20.46 -52.27
N THR A 3 -42.06 -20.52 -52.87
CA THR A 3 -40.77 -20.26 -52.20
C THR A 3 -40.73 -18.87 -51.56
N ALA A 4 -41.46 -17.89 -52.14
CA ALA A 4 -41.60 -16.55 -51.59
C ALA A 4 -42.21 -16.52 -50.18
N THR A 5 -43.14 -17.43 -49.85
CA THR A 5 -43.71 -17.51 -48.50
C THR A 5 -42.73 -18.07 -47.48
N PHE A 6 -41.82 -18.96 -47.90
CA PHE A 6 -40.76 -19.50 -47.03
C PHE A 6 -39.64 -18.48 -46.81
N GLU A 7 -39.26 -17.71 -47.84
CA GLU A 7 -38.27 -16.63 -47.70
C GLU A 7 -38.79 -15.48 -46.83
N LEU A 8 -40.07 -15.10 -46.96
CA LEU A 8 -40.67 -14.08 -46.09
C LEU A 8 -40.78 -14.55 -44.63
N ALA A 9 -41.09 -15.83 -44.41
CA ALA A 9 -41.10 -16.41 -43.07
C ALA A 9 -39.69 -16.49 -42.46
N ALA A 10 -38.69 -16.91 -43.25
CA ALA A 10 -37.29 -16.98 -42.82
C ALA A 10 -36.74 -15.58 -42.47
N THR A 11 -36.94 -14.59 -43.34
CA THR A 11 -36.54 -13.20 -43.09
C THR A 11 -37.28 -12.58 -41.90
N SER A 12 -38.56 -12.90 -41.71
CA SER A 12 -39.31 -12.45 -40.53
C SER A 12 -38.74 -13.02 -39.22
N SER A 13 -38.34 -14.29 -39.22
CA SER A 13 -37.74 -14.93 -38.04
C SER A 13 -36.35 -14.37 -37.71
N GLU A 14 -35.56 -14.04 -38.73
CA GLU A 14 -34.25 -13.44 -38.56
C GLU A 14 -34.35 -12.00 -38.05
N VAL A 15 -35.28 -11.21 -38.59
CA VAL A 15 -35.59 -9.87 -38.09
C VAL A 15 -36.08 -9.91 -36.63
N LEU A 16 -36.94 -10.88 -36.27
CA LEU A 16 -37.39 -11.06 -34.89
C LEU A 16 -36.23 -11.44 -33.95
N ASN A 17 -35.31 -12.28 -34.40
CA ASN A 17 -34.13 -12.65 -33.61
C ASN A 17 -33.20 -11.45 -33.38
N VAL A 18 -32.97 -10.62 -34.40
CA VAL A 18 -32.17 -9.39 -34.27
C VAL A 18 -32.83 -8.41 -33.30
N ILE A 19 -34.14 -8.20 -33.40
CA ILE A 19 -34.89 -7.34 -32.48
C ILE A 19 -34.84 -7.90 -31.06
N ALA A 20 -35.04 -9.21 -30.88
CA ALA A 20 -34.97 -9.85 -29.58
C ALA A 20 -33.58 -9.73 -28.94
N ALA A 21 -32.52 -9.92 -29.72
CA ALA A 21 -31.13 -9.73 -29.27
C ALA A 21 -30.85 -8.27 -28.89
N PHE A 22 -31.35 -7.30 -29.68
CA PHE A 22 -31.21 -5.88 -29.38
C PHE A 22 -31.94 -5.49 -28.09
N VAL A 23 -33.20 -5.92 -27.93
CA VAL A 23 -33.98 -5.69 -26.71
C VAL A 23 -33.31 -6.37 -25.52
N GLY A 24 -32.82 -7.59 -25.68
CA GLY A 24 -32.05 -8.29 -24.65
C GLY A 24 -30.81 -7.49 -24.21
N GLY A 25 -30.04 -6.98 -25.16
CA GLY A 25 -28.91 -6.09 -24.89
C GLY A 25 -29.32 -4.82 -24.14
N MET A 26 -30.42 -4.20 -24.53
CA MET A 26 -30.95 -2.99 -23.88
C MET A 26 -31.41 -3.27 -22.45
N VAL A 27 -32.03 -4.42 -22.19
CA VAL A 27 -32.42 -4.86 -20.84
C VAL A 27 -31.17 -5.05 -19.96
N ILE A 28 -30.15 -5.72 -20.47
CA ILE A 28 -28.89 -5.92 -19.74
C ILE A 28 -28.22 -4.57 -19.46
N ALA A 29 -28.12 -3.69 -20.45
CA ALA A 29 -27.55 -2.36 -20.28
C ALA A 29 -28.33 -1.54 -19.23
N GLY A 30 -29.66 -1.56 -19.29
CA GLY A 30 -30.53 -0.90 -18.31
C GLY A 30 -30.33 -1.44 -16.89
N ALA A 31 -30.21 -2.76 -16.74
CA ALA A 31 -29.93 -3.39 -15.45
C ALA A 31 -28.57 -2.98 -14.87
N LEU A 32 -27.53 -2.88 -15.71
CA LEU A 32 -26.21 -2.41 -15.27
C LEU A 32 -26.22 -0.94 -14.84
N VAL A 33 -26.87 -0.07 -15.61
CA VAL A 33 -27.03 1.35 -15.24
C VAL A 33 -27.80 1.47 -13.93
N TRP A 34 -28.87 0.70 -13.76
CA TRP A 34 -29.65 0.68 -12.52
C TRP A 34 -28.81 0.20 -11.32
N ALA A 35 -27.99 -0.84 -11.49
CA ALA A 35 -27.11 -1.34 -10.43
C ALA A 35 -26.10 -0.28 -9.97
N VAL A 36 -25.49 0.46 -10.91
CA VAL A 36 -24.55 1.55 -10.58
C VAL A 36 -25.28 2.69 -9.85
N GLN A 37 -26.43 3.12 -10.34
CA GLN A 37 -27.25 4.16 -9.71
C GLN A 37 -27.70 3.76 -8.29
N PHE A 38 -28.09 2.50 -8.12
CA PHE A 38 -28.45 1.95 -6.81
C PHE A 38 -27.25 1.95 -5.85
N GLY A 39 -26.07 1.54 -6.32
CA GLY A 39 -24.83 1.59 -5.55
C GLY A 39 -24.48 3.01 -5.11
N MET A 40 -24.58 4.00 -6.00
CA MET A 40 -24.37 5.41 -5.65
C MET A 40 -25.38 5.88 -4.61
N ARG A 41 -26.68 5.57 -4.77
CA ARG A 41 -27.72 5.92 -3.80
C ARG A 41 -27.50 5.31 -2.42
N VAL A 42 -26.91 4.11 -2.34
CA VAL A 42 -26.53 3.50 -1.05
C VAL A 42 -25.38 4.26 -0.43
N ARG A 43 -24.34 4.61 -1.20
CA ARG A 43 -23.19 5.40 -0.72
C ARG A 43 -23.58 6.80 -0.24
N ASP A 44 -24.59 7.42 -0.83
CA ASP A 44 -25.09 8.73 -0.40
C ASP A 44 -25.77 8.71 0.97
N ARG A 45 -26.06 7.52 1.53
CA ARG A 45 -26.53 7.38 2.91
C ARG A 45 -25.41 7.39 3.94
N GLU A 46 -24.17 7.19 3.50
CA GLU A 46 -23.00 7.31 4.36
C GLU A 46 -22.66 8.79 4.56
N LEU A 47 -21.88 9.10 5.61
CA LEU A 47 -21.39 10.46 5.81
C LEU A 47 -20.59 10.90 4.56
N PRO A 48 -20.75 12.15 4.10
CA PRO A 48 -19.97 12.65 2.99
C PRO A 48 -18.48 12.57 3.34
N ARG A 49 -17.64 12.36 2.33
CA ARG A 49 -16.19 12.46 2.54
C ARG A 49 -15.89 13.86 3.05
N PRO A 50 -15.02 14.00 4.07
CA PRO A 50 -14.67 15.30 4.61
C PRO A 50 -14.15 16.20 3.50
N THR A 51 -14.67 17.41 3.46
CA THR A 51 -14.19 18.47 2.58
C THR A 51 -12.74 18.83 2.92
N PRO A 52 -11.97 19.44 2.01
CA PRO A 52 -10.60 19.86 2.29
C PRO A 52 -10.46 20.71 3.56
N ASP A 53 -11.47 21.51 3.88
CA ASP A 53 -11.49 22.37 5.06
C ASP A 53 -11.77 21.57 6.35
N GLU A 54 -12.52 20.47 6.27
CA GLU A 54 -12.81 19.56 7.39
C GLU A 54 -11.68 18.55 7.63
N GLN A 55 -10.67 18.48 6.75
CA GLN A 55 -9.50 17.63 6.98
C GLN A 55 -8.69 18.14 8.16
N THR A 56 -8.03 17.23 8.88
CA THR A 56 -7.16 17.58 10.00
C THR A 56 -6.02 18.47 9.51
N HIS A 57 -6.06 19.75 9.88
CA HIS A 57 -4.95 20.68 9.64
C HIS A 57 -3.87 20.51 10.70
N LEU A 58 -2.65 20.93 10.36
CA LEU A 58 -1.59 21.08 11.35
C LEU A 58 -2.06 22.09 12.42
N PRO A 59 -1.75 21.86 13.70
CA PRO A 59 -2.03 22.87 14.72
C PRO A 59 -1.20 24.13 14.46
N ASP A 60 -1.67 25.28 14.96
CA ASP A 60 -1.02 26.59 14.77
C ASP A 60 0.44 26.61 15.22
N THR A 61 0.79 25.74 16.17
CA THR A 61 2.15 25.55 16.69
C THR A 61 3.09 24.81 15.73
N GLY A 62 2.59 24.34 14.58
CA GLY A 62 3.32 23.52 13.63
C GLY A 62 3.21 22.01 13.92
N PRO A 63 3.84 21.17 13.08
CA PRO A 63 3.75 19.71 13.22
C PRO A 63 4.35 19.24 14.55
N VAL A 64 3.69 18.28 15.20
CA VAL A 64 4.30 17.56 16.33
C VAL A 64 5.46 16.73 15.77
N HIS A 65 6.68 17.13 16.06
CA HIS A 65 7.86 16.38 15.67
C HIS A 65 8.04 15.15 16.58
N GLU A 66 8.44 14.03 15.99
CA GLU A 66 8.91 12.87 16.75
C GLU A 66 10.22 13.22 17.47
N LEU A 67 10.31 12.93 18.78
CA LEU A 67 11.58 12.94 19.49
C LEU A 67 12.38 11.70 19.08
N ARG A 68 13.51 11.92 18.43
CA ARG A 68 14.48 10.87 18.09
C ARG A 68 15.72 11.04 18.93
N GLU A 69 16.16 9.95 19.55
CA GLU A 69 17.36 9.92 20.40
C GLU A 69 18.34 8.88 19.87
N VAL A 70 19.62 9.26 19.78
CA VAL A 70 20.71 8.33 19.46
C VAL A 70 21.24 7.74 20.76
N ARG A 71 21.29 6.41 20.82
CA ARG A 71 21.84 5.67 21.96
C ARG A 71 23.32 5.38 21.76
N GLU A 72 24.05 5.36 22.86
CA GLU A 72 25.46 4.98 22.88
C GLU A 72 25.60 3.50 22.47
N PRO A 73 26.52 3.15 21.56
CA PRO A 73 26.83 1.75 21.30
C PRO A 73 27.38 1.08 22.57
N ASP A 74 26.90 -0.12 22.90
CA ASP A 74 27.50 -0.90 23.99
C ASP A 74 28.86 -1.45 23.55
N GLU A 75 29.87 -1.26 24.38
CA GLU A 75 31.20 -1.84 24.16
C GLU A 75 31.15 -3.37 24.33
N VAL A 76 31.82 -4.10 23.42
CA VAL A 76 31.85 -5.56 23.46
C VAL A 76 32.77 -6.00 24.61
N PRO A 77 32.27 -6.77 25.61
CA PRO A 77 33.09 -7.23 26.72
C PRO A 77 34.32 -8.00 26.22
N HIS A 78 35.49 -7.73 26.79
CA HIS A 78 36.71 -8.47 26.47
C HIS A 78 36.78 -9.73 27.33
N SER A 79 36.87 -10.90 26.72
CA SER A 79 37.03 -12.14 27.49
C SER A 79 38.49 -12.29 27.94
N GLU A 80 38.75 -12.10 29.24
CA GLU A 80 40.06 -12.34 29.86
C GLU A 80 40.34 -13.85 29.95
N GLY A 81 40.62 -14.49 28.82
CA GLY A 81 41.11 -15.86 28.75
C GLY A 81 40.05 -16.97 28.87
N ARG A 82 38.75 -16.67 28.72
CA ARG A 82 37.69 -17.68 28.62
C ARG A 82 36.95 -17.66 27.29
N GLU A 83 36.26 -18.77 27.04
CA GLU A 83 35.42 -19.22 25.93
C GLU A 83 34.88 -18.15 24.96
N ARG A 84 34.70 -18.51 23.69
CA ARG A 84 34.16 -17.62 22.66
C ARG A 84 32.81 -17.05 23.10
N LEU A 85 32.68 -15.71 23.11
CA LEU A 85 31.40 -15.04 23.38
C LEU A 85 30.34 -15.49 22.37
N LEU A 86 29.18 -15.90 22.88
CA LEU A 86 28.03 -16.26 22.05
C LEU A 86 27.07 -15.07 21.93
N PRO A 87 26.24 -15.00 20.88
CA PRO A 87 25.33 -13.86 20.68
C PRO A 87 24.39 -13.57 21.84
N HIS A 88 24.00 -14.58 22.62
CA HIS A 88 23.13 -14.42 23.78
C HIS A 88 23.86 -13.89 25.04
N ASP A 89 25.19 -13.90 25.04
CA ASP A 89 26.00 -13.30 26.10
C ASP A 89 26.18 -11.79 25.89
N LEU A 90 25.82 -11.29 24.71
CA LEU A 90 25.90 -9.87 24.35
C LEU A 90 24.58 -9.16 24.61
N HIS A 91 24.66 -7.93 25.11
CA HIS A 91 23.49 -7.09 25.26
C HIS A 91 23.01 -6.60 23.88
N HIS A 92 21.70 -6.65 23.67
CA HIS A 92 21.09 -6.48 22.34
C HIS A 92 21.08 -5.02 21.84
N ALA A 93 21.13 -4.03 22.73
CA ALA A 93 21.17 -2.61 22.38
C ALA A 93 21.59 -1.74 23.57
N GLY A 94 22.35 -0.67 23.31
CA GLY A 94 22.68 0.32 24.32
C GLY A 94 21.44 0.93 24.99
N SER A 95 21.52 1.12 26.29
CA SER A 95 20.45 1.73 27.13
C SER A 95 20.73 3.20 27.46
N ARG A 96 21.97 3.67 27.25
CA ARG A 96 22.41 5.02 27.56
C ARG A 96 22.24 5.97 26.37
N ARG A 97 21.89 7.22 26.68
CA ARG A 97 21.88 8.32 25.72
C ARG A 97 23.29 8.60 25.25
N SER A 98 23.52 8.68 23.94
CA SER A 98 24.82 9.10 23.40
C SER A 98 25.03 10.61 23.59
N GLU A 99 26.26 11.04 23.80
CA GLU A 99 26.60 12.47 23.76
C GLU A 99 26.42 13.04 22.34
N ASP A 100 26.67 12.23 21.30
CA ASP A 100 26.46 12.60 19.90
C ASP A 100 25.05 12.19 19.44
N GLN A 101 24.16 13.17 19.32
CA GLN A 101 22.79 12.98 18.84
C GLN A 101 22.67 13.04 17.31
N ASN A 102 23.77 13.18 16.57
CA ASN A 102 23.73 13.17 15.11
C ASN A 102 23.62 11.73 14.60
N ARG A 103 22.56 11.44 13.84
CA ARG A 103 22.44 10.17 13.14
C ARG A 103 23.55 10.04 12.09
N LYS A 104 24.53 9.18 12.36
CA LYS A 104 25.58 8.84 11.38
C LYS A 104 24.93 8.31 10.11
N ARG A 105 25.22 8.97 8.98
CA ARG A 105 24.87 8.47 7.64
C ARG A 105 26.03 7.62 7.14
N TRP A 106 25.71 6.61 6.34
CA TRP A 106 26.74 5.82 5.66
C TRP A 106 27.57 6.76 4.76
N LEU A 107 28.90 6.71 4.92
CA LEU A 107 29.85 7.46 4.12
C LEU A 107 30.75 6.45 3.38
N PRO A 108 31.05 6.65 2.09
CA PRO A 108 32.00 5.80 1.37
C PRO A 108 33.34 5.76 2.12
N GLY A 109 33.88 4.56 2.36
CA GLY A 109 35.14 4.37 3.09
C GLY A 109 35.04 4.40 4.62
N LYS A 110 33.87 4.69 5.20
CA LYS A 110 33.59 4.52 6.63
C LYS A 110 32.52 3.46 6.82
N SER A 111 32.94 2.19 6.98
CA SER A 111 32.02 1.13 7.37
C SER A 111 31.55 1.39 8.81
N GLY A 112 30.27 1.73 8.96
CA GLY A 112 29.59 1.61 10.25
C GLY A 112 29.59 0.13 10.60
N SER A 113 30.34 -0.25 11.64
CA SER A 113 30.47 -1.62 12.08
C SER A 113 29.13 -2.15 12.58
N PHE A 114 28.42 -2.84 11.69
CA PHE A 114 27.54 -3.93 12.02
C PHE A 114 27.95 -5.10 11.12
N GLY A 115 28.86 -5.95 11.60
CA GLY A 115 29.08 -7.30 11.06
C GLY A 115 29.84 -7.44 9.74
N GLY A 116 30.68 -6.48 9.33
CA GLY A 116 31.47 -6.59 8.08
C GLY A 116 32.97 -6.45 8.33
N GLY A 117 33.69 -7.58 8.39
CA GLY A 117 35.15 -7.61 8.31
C GLY A 117 35.63 -7.09 6.95
N GLY A 118 35.87 -5.78 6.85
CA GLY A 118 36.62 -5.20 5.76
C GLY A 118 38.10 -5.21 6.11
N ILE A 119 38.91 -5.81 5.24
CA ILE A 119 40.37 -5.88 5.37
C ILE A 119 40.96 -4.48 5.65
N GLY A 120 41.76 -4.38 6.70
CA GLY A 120 42.45 -3.14 7.07
C GLY A 120 43.30 -2.64 5.91
N HIS A 121 43.31 -1.32 5.71
CA HIS A 121 44.25 -0.70 4.78
C HIS A 121 45.62 -0.57 5.45
N ALA A 122 46.65 -0.89 4.67
CA ALA A 122 48.07 -0.67 4.95
C ALA A 122 48.41 0.83 5.01
#